data_AF-A0A6N4Q5P9-F1
#
_entry.id   AF-A0A6N4Q5P9-F1
#
_cell.length_a   1.000
_cell.length_b   1.000
_cell.length_c   1.000
_cell.angle_alpha   90.00
_cell.angle_beta   90.00
_cell.angle_gamma   90.00
#
_symmetry.space_group_name_H-M   'P 1'
#
loop_
_entity.id
_entity.type
_entity.pdbx_description
1 polymer ?
#
loop_
_entity_poly.entity_id
_entity_poly.type
_entity_poly.pdbx_seq_one_letter_code
_entity_poly.pdbx_strand_id
1 'polypeptide(L)'
;MIRKSIFFLYVLLWPAFIFAETEERFFEIQRTRLSSSDIFEIRDAIDKLAFVKSNRGIRDIISVMEGSPNFPTSPGNAPAVKFYAAQALARKGEKLAVPSLIKTYQKESANISEHNPPKARTWKDGVADRNSLSSPYFYEDGEIPITLACGEILRALGSLPLTSESESTIKQALTSPNFYLRSAAADALYFSGKRESLSNLNDALGKESVPYTKISILSAVVGLERLPNQNYKAVLESLADKDPQVRAKASDALRRLDFRTSAPYLEKVIESENDPKVLKQMKSDYQFLVSFHTP
;
A
#
# COMPACT_ATOMS: atom_id res chain seq x y z
N MET A 1 -11.18 12.56 -67.74
CA MET A 1 -11.00 11.54 -66.70
C MET A 1 -10.02 12.10 -65.66
N ILE A 2 -10.36 12.00 -64.37
CA ILE A 2 -9.52 12.29 -63.18
C ILE A 2 -9.26 13.79 -62.87
N ARG A 3 -10.21 14.41 -62.16
CA ARG A 3 -9.92 15.52 -61.24
C ARG A 3 -10.94 15.50 -60.12
N LYS A 4 -10.64 14.79 -59.04
CA LYS A 4 -11.27 14.84 -57.71
C LYS A 4 -10.59 13.76 -56.87
N SER A 5 -9.84 14.17 -55.84
CA SER A 5 -9.53 13.42 -54.60
C SER A 5 -8.25 13.93 -53.91
N ILE A 6 -8.14 15.24 -53.66
CA ILE A 6 -7.16 15.79 -52.72
C ILE A 6 -7.85 16.91 -51.94
N PHE A 7 -8.85 16.59 -51.11
CA PHE A 7 -9.41 17.57 -50.16
C PHE A 7 -10.07 16.94 -48.93
N PHE A 8 -9.75 15.68 -48.60
CA PHE A 8 -10.35 14.96 -47.47
C PHE A 8 -9.34 14.46 -46.43
N LEU A 9 -8.09 14.92 -46.46
CA LEU A 9 -7.08 14.53 -45.45
C LEU A 9 -6.80 15.59 -44.37
N TYR A 10 -7.21 16.85 -44.57
CA TYR A 10 -6.84 17.94 -43.65
C TYR A 10 -7.83 18.19 -42.50
N VAL A 11 -9.07 17.69 -42.58
CA VAL A 11 -10.10 17.94 -41.55
C VAL A 11 -10.02 16.96 -40.37
N LEU A 12 -9.33 15.82 -40.54
CA LEU A 12 -9.14 14.83 -39.47
C LEU A 12 -7.87 15.05 -38.64
N LEU A 13 -6.92 15.88 -39.11
CA LEU A 13 -5.65 16.11 -38.43
C LEU A 13 -5.71 17.23 -37.38
N TRP A 14 -6.62 18.19 -37.53
CA TRP A 14 -6.72 19.33 -36.61
C TRP A 14 -7.18 19.00 -35.19
N PRO A 15 -8.20 18.13 -34.99
CA PRO A 15 -8.60 17.72 -33.65
C PRO A 15 -7.47 16.96 -32.94
N ALA A 16 -6.81 16.04 -33.67
CA ALA A 16 -5.73 15.22 -33.13
C ALA A 16 -4.53 16.05 -32.65
N PHE A 17 -4.21 17.14 -33.36
CA PHE A 17 -3.11 18.02 -33.01
C PHE A 17 -3.38 18.80 -31.71
N ILE A 18 -4.59 19.35 -31.55
CA ILE A 18 -5.00 20.08 -30.33
C ILE A 18 -5.04 19.11 -29.13
N PHE A 19 -5.58 17.90 -29.31
CA PHE A 19 -5.60 16.90 -28.25
C PHE A 19 -4.18 16.49 -27.81
N ALA A 20 -3.26 16.26 -28.74
CA ALA A 20 -1.87 15.92 -28.42
C ALA A 20 -1.14 17.04 -27.66
N GLU A 21 -1.34 18.30 -28.05
CA GLU A 21 -0.76 19.47 -27.38
C GLU A 21 -1.29 19.64 -25.95
N THR A 22 -2.58 19.37 -25.72
CA THR A 22 -3.16 19.40 -24.37
C THR A 22 -2.66 18.26 -23.47
N GLU A 23 -2.42 17.07 -24.02
CA GLU A 23 -1.88 15.93 -23.28
C GLU A 23 -0.40 16.18 -22.92
N GLU A 24 0.41 16.67 -23.86
CA GLU A 24 1.80 17.00 -23.61
C GLU A 24 1.95 18.07 -22.52
N ARG A 25 1.16 19.14 -22.62
CA ARG A 25 1.11 20.20 -21.61
C ARG A 25 0.72 19.67 -20.23
N PHE A 26 -0.20 18.71 -20.14
CA PHE A 26 -0.56 18.09 -18.87
C PHE A 26 0.64 17.40 -18.21
N PHE A 27 1.40 16.61 -18.96
CA PHE A 27 2.57 15.90 -18.43
C PHE A 27 3.71 16.86 -18.07
N GLU A 28 3.92 17.92 -18.85
CA GLU A 28 4.89 18.97 -18.51
C GLU A 28 4.55 19.65 -17.19
N ILE A 29 3.28 20.04 -16.98
CA ILE A 29 2.83 20.63 -15.72
C ILE A 29 3.12 19.67 -14.56
N GLN A 30 2.79 18.38 -14.71
CA GLN A 30 3.05 17.43 -13.61
C GLN A 30 4.55 17.24 -13.36
N ARG A 31 5.41 17.22 -14.39
CA ARG A 31 6.87 17.16 -14.22
C ARG A 31 7.42 18.37 -13.46
N THR A 32 6.90 19.57 -13.75
CA THR A 32 7.25 20.77 -12.97
C THR A 32 6.85 20.62 -11.51
N ARG A 33 5.63 20.15 -11.23
CA ARG A 33 5.12 19.94 -9.86
C ARG A 33 5.87 18.85 -9.09
N LEU A 34 6.30 17.78 -9.77
CA LEU A 34 7.16 16.74 -9.19
C LEU A 34 8.54 17.27 -8.77
N SER A 35 8.98 18.39 -9.35
CA SER A 35 10.24 19.07 -9.01
C SER A 35 10.06 20.15 -7.94
N SER A 36 8.85 20.28 -7.37
CA SER A 36 8.55 21.27 -6.33
C SER A 36 9.33 21.00 -5.04
N SER A 37 9.47 22.04 -4.22
CA SER A 37 9.94 21.91 -2.84
C SER A 37 8.81 21.54 -1.86
N ASP A 38 7.56 21.55 -2.31
CA ASP A 38 6.39 21.21 -1.50
C ASP A 38 5.99 19.74 -1.69
N ILE A 39 6.01 18.96 -0.60
CA ILE A 39 5.63 17.55 -0.59
C ILE A 39 4.17 17.37 -1.02
N PHE A 40 3.28 18.30 -0.66
CA PHE A 40 1.87 18.21 -1.04
C PHE A 40 1.68 18.40 -2.55
N GLU A 41 2.45 19.32 -3.15
CA GLU A 41 2.43 19.52 -4.59
C GLU A 41 3.00 18.32 -5.35
N ILE A 42 4.07 17.70 -4.84
CA ILE A 42 4.63 16.45 -5.37
C ILE A 42 3.58 15.33 -5.29
N ARG A 43 2.95 15.13 -4.12
CA ARG A 43 1.89 14.13 -3.91
C ARG A 43 0.75 14.31 -4.91
N ASP A 44 0.23 15.52 -5.04
CA ASP A 44 -0.84 15.81 -5.99
C ASP A 44 -0.45 15.51 -7.43
N ALA A 45 0.81 15.76 -7.81
CA ALA A 45 1.30 15.45 -9.14
C ALA A 45 1.40 13.94 -9.36
N ILE A 46 1.90 13.19 -8.37
CA ILE A 46 1.90 11.71 -8.37
C ILE A 46 0.48 11.18 -8.55
N ASP A 47 -0.48 11.67 -7.77
CA ASP A 47 -1.88 11.26 -7.85
C ASP A 47 -2.47 11.53 -9.23
N LYS A 48 -2.28 12.74 -9.78
CA LYS A 48 -2.74 13.07 -11.14
C LYS A 48 -2.13 12.16 -12.20
N LEU A 49 -0.84 11.85 -12.11
CA LEU A 49 -0.18 10.93 -13.03
C LEU A 49 -0.69 9.49 -12.88
N ALA A 50 -1.06 9.07 -11.67
CA ALA A 50 -1.61 7.74 -11.38
C ALA A 50 -2.99 7.53 -12.04
N PHE A 51 -3.88 8.52 -11.96
CA PHE A 51 -5.26 8.41 -12.44
C PHE A 51 -5.43 8.54 -13.96
N VAL A 52 -4.47 9.15 -14.65
CA VAL A 52 -4.50 9.23 -16.11
C VAL A 52 -4.25 7.85 -16.71
N LYS A 53 -5.01 7.45 -17.74
CA LYS A 53 -4.88 6.13 -18.38
C LYS A 53 -3.53 5.89 -19.07
N SER A 54 -2.87 6.96 -19.49
CA SER A 54 -1.59 6.91 -20.19
C SER A 54 -0.43 6.51 -19.26
N ASN A 55 0.48 5.67 -19.76
CA ASN A 55 1.66 5.19 -19.05
C ASN A 55 2.87 6.13 -19.15
N ARG A 56 2.75 7.27 -19.86
CA ARG A 56 3.84 8.23 -20.07
C ARG A 56 4.47 8.71 -18.76
N GLY A 57 3.65 8.99 -17.75
CA GLY A 57 4.10 9.50 -16.45
C GLY A 57 4.78 8.49 -15.53
N ILE A 58 4.88 7.21 -15.91
CA ILE A 58 5.42 6.18 -15.01
C ILE A 58 6.89 6.39 -14.71
N ARG A 59 7.68 6.80 -15.72
CA ARG A 59 9.08 7.12 -15.50
C ARG A 59 9.26 8.35 -14.61
N ASP A 60 8.33 9.31 -14.69
CA ASP A 60 8.34 10.48 -13.81
C ASP A 60 8.08 10.07 -12.35
N ILE A 61 7.10 9.17 -12.13
CA ILE A 61 6.82 8.62 -10.78
C ILE A 61 7.99 7.77 -10.26
N ILE A 62 8.61 6.94 -11.11
CA ILE A 62 9.81 6.17 -10.73
C ILE A 62 10.95 7.12 -10.33
N SER A 63 11.20 8.16 -11.14
CA SER A 63 12.26 9.13 -10.88
C SER A 63 12.07 9.86 -9.56
N VAL A 64 10.82 10.26 -9.23
CA VAL A 64 10.56 10.97 -7.97
C VAL A 64 10.66 10.03 -6.76
N MET A 65 10.30 8.75 -6.89
CA MET A 65 10.44 7.74 -5.83
C MET A 65 11.91 7.44 -5.49
N GLU A 66 12.74 7.26 -6.52
CA GLU A 66 14.18 7.06 -6.33
C GLU A 66 14.81 8.31 -5.70
N GLY A 67 14.28 9.47 -6.09
CA GLY A 67 14.64 10.78 -5.58
C GLY A 67 16.02 11.22 -6.09
N SER A 68 16.50 12.37 -5.63
CA SER A 68 17.75 12.96 -6.15
C SER A 68 18.97 12.44 -5.40
N PRO A 69 19.94 11.77 -6.08
CA PRO A 69 21.16 11.28 -5.43
C PRO A 69 22.06 12.42 -4.96
N ASN A 70 21.99 13.58 -5.60
CA ASN A 70 22.84 14.73 -5.32
C ASN A 70 22.32 15.58 -4.15
N PHE A 71 21.07 15.38 -3.74
CA PHE A 71 20.43 16.19 -2.69
C PHE A 71 19.67 15.29 -1.69
N PRO A 72 20.39 14.55 -0.81
CA PRO A 72 19.80 13.61 0.14
C PRO A 72 18.65 14.17 0.99
N THR A 73 18.68 15.47 1.29
CA THR A 73 17.68 16.18 2.11
C THR A 73 16.56 16.82 1.30
N SER A 74 16.51 16.61 -0.02
CA SER A 74 15.45 17.20 -0.86
C SER A 74 14.06 16.63 -0.52
N PRO A 75 12.99 17.42 -0.69
CA PRO A 75 11.60 16.94 -0.56
C PRO A 75 11.30 15.69 -1.40
N GLY A 76 11.92 15.56 -2.58
CA GLY A 76 11.80 14.36 -3.43
C GLY A 76 12.40 13.09 -2.79
N ASN A 77 13.32 13.21 -1.84
CA ASN A 77 13.83 12.07 -1.07
C ASN A 77 13.00 11.76 0.18
N ALA A 78 11.97 12.57 0.50
CA ALA A 78 11.16 12.38 1.69
C ALA A 78 10.44 11.02 1.62
N PRO A 79 10.29 10.30 2.76
CA PRO A 79 9.61 9.01 2.74
C PRO A 79 8.15 9.09 2.31
N ALA A 80 7.49 10.23 2.56
CA ALA A 80 6.14 10.49 2.05
C ALA A 80 6.06 10.38 0.52
N VAL A 81 7.04 10.96 -0.20
CA VAL A 81 7.09 10.88 -1.66
C VAL A 81 7.27 9.43 -2.12
N LYS A 82 8.17 8.66 -1.47
CA LYS A 82 8.38 7.24 -1.76
C LYS A 82 7.09 6.42 -1.55
N PHE A 83 6.38 6.70 -0.47
CA PHE A 83 5.11 6.03 -0.15
C PHE A 83 4.03 6.31 -1.21
N TYR A 84 3.78 7.58 -1.55
CA TYR A 84 2.77 7.92 -2.56
C TYR A 84 3.15 7.42 -3.96
N ALA A 85 4.43 7.50 -4.31
CA ALA A 85 4.91 6.97 -5.58
C ALA A 85 4.73 5.45 -5.67
N ALA A 86 5.03 4.69 -4.61
CA ALA A 86 4.79 3.24 -4.57
C ALA A 86 3.31 2.90 -4.78
N GLN A 87 2.38 3.62 -4.11
CA GLN A 87 0.94 3.45 -4.35
C GLN A 87 0.54 3.73 -5.79
N ALA A 88 1.05 4.82 -6.36
CA ALA A 88 0.76 5.19 -7.74
C ALA A 88 1.28 4.15 -8.74
N LEU A 89 2.49 3.61 -8.52
CA LEU A 89 3.08 2.57 -9.36
C LEU A 89 2.29 1.27 -9.27
N ALA A 90 1.83 0.88 -8.07
CA ALA A 90 0.94 -0.27 -7.89
C ALA A 90 -0.37 -0.11 -8.68
N ARG A 91 -1.02 1.06 -8.59
CA ARG A 91 -2.26 1.39 -9.33
C ARG A 91 -2.07 1.37 -10.85
N LYS A 92 -0.89 1.79 -11.33
CA LYS A 92 -0.55 1.71 -12.76
C LYS A 92 -0.40 0.28 -13.26
N GLY A 93 -0.02 -0.66 -12.40
CA GLY A 93 0.08 -2.07 -12.76
C GLY A 93 1.27 -2.43 -13.66
N GLU A 94 2.17 -1.48 -13.91
CA GLU A 94 3.25 -1.67 -14.89
C GLU A 94 4.50 -2.30 -14.28
N LYS A 95 4.92 -3.42 -14.88
CA LYS A 95 6.12 -4.18 -14.48
C LYS A 95 7.41 -3.35 -14.55
N LEU A 96 7.43 -2.27 -15.33
CA LEU A 96 8.56 -1.34 -15.44
C LEU A 96 9.02 -0.79 -14.08
N ALA A 97 8.12 -0.68 -13.10
CA ALA A 97 8.41 -0.16 -11.77
C ALA A 97 9.18 -1.15 -10.87
N VAL A 98 9.13 -2.45 -11.16
CA VAL A 98 9.60 -3.52 -10.26
C VAL A 98 11.08 -3.36 -9.88
N PRO A 99 12.03 -3.14 -10.82
CA PRO A 99 13.45 -3.01 -10.45
C PRO A 99 13.72 -1.82 -9.53
N SER A 100 13.09 -0.68 -9.79
CA SER A 100 13.25 0.53 -8.96
C SER A 100 12.62 0.39 -7.58
N LEU A 101 11.49 -0.31 -7.48
CA LEU A 101 10.85 -0.64 -6.20
C LEU A 101 11.76 -1.55 -5.35
N ILE A 102 12.32 -2.62 -5.94
CA ILE A 102 13.25 -3.54 -5.26
C ILE A 102 14.49 -2.79 -4.78
N LYS A 103 15.14 -2.04 -5.67
CA LYS A 103 16.33 -1.24 -5.35
C LYS A 103 16.07 -0.25 -4.23
N THR A 104 14.94 0.46 -4.28
CA THR A 104 14.57 1.45 -3.26
C THR A 104 14.28 0.76 -1.93
N TYR A 105 13.52 -0.35 -1.93
CA TYR A 105 13.28 -1.13 -0.72
C TYR A 105 14.58 -1.58 -0.08
N GLN A 106 15.46 -2.25 -0.82
CA GLN A 106 16.72 -2.78 -0.30
C GLN A 106 17.61 -1.69 0.31
N LYS A 107 17.72 -0.54 -0.36
CA LYS A 107 18.49 0.61 0.12
C LYS A 107 17.92 1.15 1.44
N GLU A 108 16.62 1.41 1.46
CA GLU A 108 15.98 2.12 2.57
C GLU A 108 15.68 1.19 3.76
N SER A 109 15.49 -0.12 3.52
CA SER A 109 15.21 -1.10 4.57
C SER A 109 16.44 -1.54 5.37
N ALA A 110 17.64 -1.36 4.82
CA ALA A 110 18.89 -1.89 5.42
C ALA A 110 19.14 -1.42 6.85
N ASN A 111 18.68 -0.21 7.20
CA ASN A 111 18.90 0.40 8.51
C ASN A 111 17.63 0.50 9.37
N ILE A 112 16.55 -0.18 8.97
CA ILE A 112 15.31 -0.18 9.74
C ILE A 112 15.46 -1.17 10.91
N SER A 113 15.53 -0.64 12.12
CA SER A 113 15.55 -1.43 13.35
C SER A 113 14.22 -2.17 13.57
N GLU A 114 14.26 -3.20 14.41
CA GLU A 114 13.08 -4.01 14.78
C GLU A 114 11.90 -3.16 15.26
N HIS A 115 12.21 -2.13 16.05
CA HIS A 115 11.27 -1.13 16.50
C HIS A 115 11.75 0.23 16.01
N ASN A 116 10.84 1.06 15.49
CA ASN A 116 11.09 2.50 15.45
C ASN A 116 11.40 2.91 16.91
N PRO A 117 12.39 3.78 17.18
CA PRO A 117 12.75 4.14 18.55
C PRO A 117 11.46 4.45 19.31
N PRO A 118 11.22 3.81 20.48
CA PRO A 118 9.96 3.96 21.18
C PRO A 118 9.77 5.44 21.50
N LYS A 119 8.96 6.12 20.69
CA LYS A 119 8.41 7.42 21.07
C LYS A 119 7.59 7.11 22.32
N ALA A 120 7.81 7.85 23.41
CA ALA A 120 7.00 7.66 24.60
C ALA A 120 5.53 7.84 24.21
N ARG A 121 4.77 6.74 24.22
CA ARG A 121 3.35 6.75 23.84
C ARG A 121 2.50 6.86 25.09
N THR A 122 1.48 7.68 25.00
CA THR A 122 0.46 7.90 26.00
C THR A 122 -0.86 7.27 25.54
N TRP A 123 -1.82 7.13 26.45
CA TRP A 123 -3.18 6.70 26.11
C TRP A 123 -3.85 7.59 25.06
N LYS A 124 -3.42 8.86 24.92
CA LYS A 124 -3.91 9.79 23.89
C LYS A 124 -3.45 9.41 22.48
N ASP A 125 -2.41 8.59 22.36
CA ASP A 125 -1.87 8.10 21.09
C ASP A 125 -2.61 6.84 20.58
N GLY A 126 -3.65 6.38 21.28
CA GLY A 126 -4.46 5.22 20.85
C GLY A 126 -3.74 3.87 21.00
N VAL A 127 -2.87 3.74 22.01
CA VAL A 127 -2.19 2.48 22.34
C VAL A 127 -2.66 1.93 23.68
N ALA A 128 -2.62 0.60 23.83
CA ALA A 128 -3.02 -0.06 25.07
C ALA A 128 -2.12 0.29 26.26
N ASP A 129 -0.80 0.31 26.04
CA ASP A 129 0.18 0.57 27.07
C ASP A 129 1.51 1.07 26.45
N ARG A 130 2.43 1.53 27.31
CA ARG A 130 3.77 2.01 26.91
C ARG A 130 4.66 0.95 26.26
N ASN A 131 4.28 -0.32 26.37
CA ASN A 131 4.98 -1.48 25.81
C ASN A 131 4.28 -2.03 24.55
N SER A 132 3.20 -1.39 24.08
CA SER A 132 2.56 -1.76 22.82
C SER A 132 3.61 -1.73 21.72
N LEU A 133 3.86 -2.90 21.14
CA LEU A 133 4.73 -3.06 19.98
C LEU A 133 4.00 -2.74 18.68
N SER A 134 2.69 -2.54 18.73
CA SER A 134 1.86 -2.33 17.56
C SER A 134 2.17 -0.98 16.91
N SER A 135 2.33 -1.04 15.59
CA SER A 135 2.45 0.02 14.58
C SER A 135 2.27 1.50 15.02
N PRO A 136 3.32 2.32 15.06
CA PRO A 136 3.19 3.77 15.33
C PRO A 136 2.61 4.59 14.16
N TYR A 137 1.79 4.02 13.27
CA TYR A 137 1.63 4.53 11.91
C TYR A 137 0.28 5.14 11.54
N PHE A 138 -0.40 5.77 12.49
CA PHE A 138 -1.38 6.79 12.16
C PHE A 138 -0.67 8.14 12.13
N TYR A 139 -0.21 8.54 10.95
CA TYR A 139 0.31 9.89 10.76
C TYR A 139 -0.78 10.79 10.20
N GLU A 140 -0.73 12.05 10.63
CA GLU A 140 -1.36 13.13 9.89
C GLU A 140 -0.65 13.30 8.54
N ASP A 141 -1.34 13.84 7.54
CA ASP A 141 -0.81 14.04 6.19
C ASP A 141 0.52 14.82 6.24
N GLY A 142 1.66 14.12 6.17
CA GLY A 142 3.00 14.72 6.16
C GLY A 142 4.10 13.96 6.91
N GLU A 143 3.77 13.21 7.97
CA GLU A 143 4.79 12.52 8.80
C GLU A 143 5.01 11.05 8.43
N ILE A 144 5.05 10.72 7.14
CA ILE A 144 5.28 9.31 6.73
C ILE A 144 6.75 8.93 7.00
N PRO A 145 7.06 7.93 7.83
CA PRO A 145 8.41 7.44 8.07
C PRO A 145 8.83 6.48 6.97
N ILE A 146 10.14 6.26 6.87
CA ILE A 146 10.70 5.33 5.89
C ILE A 146 10.20 3.89 6.03
N THR A 147 9.89 3.44 7.25
CA THR A 147 9.32 2.11 7.47
C THR A 147 7.94 1.94 6.81
N LEU A 148 7.12 3.00 6.79
CA LEU A 148 5.86 2.98 6.07
C LEU A 148 6.07 2.94 4.56
N ALA A 149 6.96 3.78 4.05
CA ALA A 149 7.30 3.79 2.64
C ALA A 149 7.81 2.42 2.17
N CYS A 150 8.70 1.78 2.93
CA CYS A 150 9.19 0.43 2.64
C CYS A 150 8.08 -0.62 2.66
N GLY A 151 7.17 -0.57 3.65
CA GLY A 151 6.02 -1.49 3.66
C GLY A 151 5.09 -1.28 2.46
N GLU A 152 4.90 -0.04 2.02
CA GLU A 152 4.09 0.24 0.85
C GLU A 152 4.77 -0.19 -0.46
N ILE A 153 6.10 -0.06 -0.55
CA ILE A 153 6.88 -0.63 -1.64
C ILE A 153 6.69 -2.16 -1.71
N LEU A 154 6.70 -2.86 -0.58
CA LEU A 154 6.42 -4.31 -0.56
C LEU A 154 5.02 -4.62 -1.09
N ARG A 155 3.98 -3.91 -0.61
CA ARG A 155 2.60 -4.10 -1.11
C ARG A 155 2.47 -3.81 -2.60
N ALA A 156 3.17 -2.79 -3.09
CA ALA A 156 3.24 -2.46 -4.50
C ALA A 156 3.86 -3.60 -5.31
N LEU A 157 4.99 -4.17 -4.86
CA LEU A 157 5.61 -5.33 -5.49
C LEU A 157 4.66 -6.54 -5.57
N GLY A 158 3.87 -6.77 -4.52
CA GLY A 158 2.84 -7.82 -4.50
C GLY A 158 1.66 -7.58 -5.45
N SER A 159 1.34 -6.32 -5.74
CA SER A 159 0.23 -5.93 -6.61
C SER A 159 0.62 -5.87 -8.10
N LEU A 160 1.93 -5.88 -8.40
CA LEU A 160 2.47 -5.87 -9.75
C LEU A 160 2.67 -7.30 -10.28
N PRO A 161 2.86 -7.49 -11.61
CA PRO A 161 3.23 -8.80 -12.16
C PRO A 161 4.49 -9.35 -11.49
N LEU A 162 4.31 -10.42 -10.70
CA LEU A 162 5.34 -11.00 -9.86
C LEU A 162 6.51 -11.53 -10.69
N THR A 163 7.71 -11.02 -10.43
CA THR A 163 8.98 -11.55 -10.92
C THR A 163 9.66 -12.37 -9.85
N SER A 164 10.55 -13.30 -10.23
CA SER A 164 11.34 -14.09 -9.28
C SER A 164 12.12 -13.21 -8.29
N GLU A 165 12.61 -12.06 -8.74
CA GLU A 165 13.35 -11.11 -7.90
C GLU A 165 12.43 -10.40 -6.90
N SER A 166 11.24 -9.95 -7.34
CA SER A 166 10.25 -9.34 -6.45
C SER A 166 9.72 -10.34 -5.43
N GLU A 167 9.48 -11.59 -5.84
CA GLU A 167 9.04 -12.67 -4.97
C GLU A 167 10.11 -13.00 -3.93
N SER A 168 11.37 -13.12 -4.33
CA SER A 168 12.50 -13.32 -3.41
C SER A 168 12.61 -12.18 -2.39
N THR A 169 12.48 -10.94 -2.86
CA THR A 169 12.52 -9.75 -2.00
C THR A 169 11.39 -9.75 -0.96
N ILE A 170 10.16 -10.08 -1.37
CA ILE A 170 9.00 -10.17 -0.47
C ILE A 170 9.19 -11.31 0.53
N LYS A 171 9.66 -12.49 0.08
CA LYS A 171 9.93 -13.63 0.98
C LYS A 171 11.01 -13.31 2.01
N GLN A 172 12.08 -12.63 1.61
CA GLN A 172 13.11 -12.17 2.55
C GLN A 172 12.54 -11.17 3.57
N ALA A 173 11.59 -10.32 3.15
CA ALA A 173 10.96 -9.35 4.05
C ALA A 173 10.08 -10.00 5.14
N LEU A 174 9.59 -11.24 4.96
CA LEU A 174 8.90 -12.01 6.00
C LEU A 174 9.79 -12.31 7.22
N THR A 175 11.11 -12.26 7.09
CA THR A 175 12.06 -12.46 8.19
C THR A 175 12.75 -11.15 8.62
N SER A 176 12.23 -10.00 8.17
CA SER A 176 12.74 -8.70 8.60
C SER A 176 12.74 -8.58 10.12
N PRO A 177 13.76 -7.94 10.74
CA PRO A 177 13.71 -7.64 12.16
C PRO A 177 12.48 -6.76 12.49
N ASN A 178 12.05 -5.90 11.56
CA ASN A 178 10.93 -5.01 11.78
C ASN A 178 9.58 -5.70 11.55
N PHE A 179 8.75 -5.76 12.60
CA PHE A 179 7.46 -6.44 12.56
C PHE A 179 6.51 -5.88 11.49
N TYR A 180 6.57 -4.56 11.22
CA TYR A 180 5.72 -3.94 10.21
C TYR A 180 6.13 -4.33 8.79
N LEU A 181 7.44 -4.47 8.52
CA LEU A 181 7.90 -4.97 7.22
C LEU A 181 7.50 -6.43 7.00
N ARG A 182 7.55 -7.26 8.05
CA ARG A 182 7.00 -8.63 8.00
C ARG A 182 5.49 -8.64 7.69
N SER A 183 4.73 -7.73 8.32
CA SER A 183 3.29 -7.55 8.07
C SER A 183 3.01 -7.13 6.62
N ALA A 184 3.76 -6.16 6.12
CA ALA A 184 3.64 -5.68 4.73
C ALA A 184 4.05 -6.73 3.71
N ALA A 185 5.05 -7.57 4.01
CA ALA A 185 5.43 -8.71 3.18
C ALA A 185 4.30 -9.75 3.09
N ALA A 186 3.61 -10.03 4.20
CA ALA A 186 2.43 -10.90 4.18
C ALA A 186 1.29 -10.31 3.33
N ASP A 187 1.03 -9.00 3.46
CA ASP A 187 0.07 -8.29 2.61
C ASP A 187 0.43 -8.39 1.11
N ALA A 188 1.71 -8.23 0.78
CA ALA A 188 2.22 -8.34 -0.59
C ALA A 188 2.03 -9.74 -1.18
N LEU A 189 2.31 -10.80 -0.41
CA LEU A 189 2.07 -12.18 -0.85
C LEU A 189 0.59 -12.45 -1.08
N TYR A 190 -0.29 -11.91 -0.22
CA TYR A 190 -1.73 -11.98 -0.45
C TYR A 190 -2.14 -11.28 -1.76
N PHE A 191 -1.66 -10.05 -2.01
CA PHE A 191 -1.99 -9.30 -3.23
C PHE A 191 -1.49 -9.98 -4.51
N SER A 192 -0.39 -10.72 -4.43
CA SER A 192 0.12 -11.49 -5.58
C SER A 192 -0.85 -12.60 -6.04
N GLY A 193 -1.77 -13.04 -5.16
CA GLY A 193 -2.73 -14.10 -5.41
C GLY A 193 -2.10 -15.49 -5.62
N LYS A 194 -0.80 -15.66 -5.38
CA LYS A 194 -0.06 -16.91 -5.60
C LYS A 194 -0.20 -17.85 -4.41
N ARG A 195 -0.94 -18.94 -4.58
CA ARG A 195 -1.12 -19.99 -3.56
C ARG A 195 0.20 -20.68 -3.19
N GLU A 196 1.18 -20.64 -4.07
CA GLU A 196 2.55 -21.11 -3.84
C GLU A 196 3.22 -20.39 -2.66
N SER A 197 2.72 -19.19 -2.30
CA SER A 197 3.19 -18.43 -1.14
C SER A 197 2.74 -19.00 0.21
N LEU A 198 1.77 -19.94 0.24
CA LEU A 198 1.19 -20.48 1.47
C LEU A 198 2.24 -21.17 2.37
N SER A 199 3.22 -21.88 1.80
CA SER A 199 4.28 -22.51 2.60
C SER A 199 5.09 -21.46 3.36
N ASN A 200 5.53 -20.41 2.66
CA ASN A 200 6.29 -19.31 3.26
C ASN A 200 5.49 -18.57 4.35
N LEU A 201 4.20 -18.34 4.10
CA LEU A 201 3.31 -17.70 5.08
C LEU A 201 3.09 -18.58 6.32
N ASN A 202 2.88 -19.88 6.15
CA ASN A 202 2.73 -20.81 7.28
C ASN A 202 4.03 -20.93 8.10
N ASP A 203 5.18 -20.97 7.44
CA ASP A 203 6.49 -20.98 8.11
C ASP A 203 6.73 -19.68 8.90
N ALA A 204 6.34 -18.53 8.35
CA ALA A 204 6.41 -17.24 9.05
C ALA A 204 5.41 -17.19 10.22
N LEU A 205 4.20 -17.70 10.03
CA LEU A 205 3.16 -17.74 11.06
C LEU A 205 3.61 -18.53 12.30
N GLY A 206 4.30 -19.66 12.10
CA GLY A 206 4.81 -20.50 13.18
C GLY A 206 5.90 -19.84 14.03
N LYS A 207 6.54 -18.78 13.52
CA LYS A 207 7.64 -18.07 14.18
C LYS A 207 7.22 -16.69 14.71
N GLU A 208 6.06 -16.19 14.31
CA GLU A 208 5.62 -14.83 14.63
C GLU A 208 5.01 -14.74 16.03
N SER A 209 5.55 -13.82 16.83
CA SER A 209 5.11 -13.53 18.19
C SER A 209 4.36 -12.20 18.30
N VAL A 210 4.57 -11.26 17.36
CA VAL A 210 3.95 -9.93 17.39
C VAL A 210 2.50 -10.01 16.88
N PRO A 211 1.49 -9.70 17.70
CA PRO A 211 0.08 -9.86 17.33
C PRO A 211 -0.31 -9.13 16.05
N TYR A 212 0.18 -7.89 15.87
CA TYR A 212 -0.07 -7.07 14.69
C TYR A 212 0.35 -7.79 13.39
N THR A 213 1.57 -8.35 13.38
CA THR A 213 2.11 -9.07 12.23
C THR A 213 1.42 -10.42 12.04
N LYS A 214 1.15 -11.11 13.14
CA LYS A 214 0.47 -12.41 13.14
C LYS A 214 -0.88 -12.35 12.43
N ILE A 215 -1.69 -11.31 12.67
CA ILE A 215 -2.97 -11.09 11.98
C ILE A 215 -2.79 -10.90 10.48
N SER A 216 -1.76 -10.16 10.08
CA SER A 216 -1.46 -9.91 8.66
C SER A 216 -1.13 -11.21 7.93
N ILE A 217 -0.33 -12.07 8.56
CA ILE A 217 0.00 -13.41 8.05
C ILE A 217 -1.23 -14.32 8.03
N LEU A 218 -1.98 -14.39 9.14
CA LEU A 218 -3.21 -15.20 9.23
C LEU A 218 -4.19 -14.84 8.13
N SER A 219 -4.48 -13.55 7.96
CA SER A 219 -5.44 -13.10 6.95
C SER A 219 -4.92 -13.28 5.51
N ALA A 220 -3.61 -13.22 5.28
CA ALA A 220 -3.02 -13.59 4.00
C ALA A 220 -3.23 -15.08 3.69
N VAL A 221 -2.99 -15.96 4.67
CA VAL A 221 -3.22 -17.41 4.54
C VAL A 221 -4.70 -17.70 4.24
N VAL A 222 -5.61 -17.20 5.08
CA VAL A 222 -7.06 -17.38 4.92
C VAL A 222 -7.53 -16.86 3.55
N GLY A 223 -7.02 -15.71 3.13
CA GLY A 223 -7.39 -15.07 1.88
C GLY A 223 -6.93 -15.85 0.64
N LEU A 224 -5.75 -16.46 0.68
CA LEU A 224 -5.23 -17.31 -0.41
C LEU A 224 -5.89 -18.70 -0.45
N GLU A 225 -6.24 -19.25 0.72
CA GLU A 225 -7.03 -20.47 0.84
C GLU A 225 -8.48 -20.27 0.41
N ARG A 226 -9.01 -19.04 0.59
CA ARG A 226 -10.39 -18.62 0.31
C ARG A 226 -11.44 -19.41 1.10
N LEU A 227 -11.12 -19.77 2.34
CA LEU A 227 -12.00 -20.58 3.20
C LEU A 227 -11.96 -20.10 4.65
N PRO A 228 -13.11 -19.98 5.35
CA PRO A 228 -13.15 -19.69 6.77
C PRO A 228 -12.74 -20.94 7.57
N ASN A 229 -11.46 -21.01 7.95
CA ASN A 229 -10.88 -22.12 8.71
C ASN A 229 -10.45 -21.71 10.14
N GLN A 230 -9.60 -22.51 10.78
CA GLN A 230 -9.09 -22.19 12.11
C GLN A 230 -8.30 -20.86 12.14
N ASN A 231 -7.56 -20.52 11.07
CA ASN A 231 -6.86 -19.25 10.96
C ASN A 231 -7.85 -18.07 10.88
N TYR A 232 -9.00 -18.25 10.21
CA TYR A 232 -10.06 -17.25 10.19
C TYR A 232 -10.65 -17.00 11.59
N LYS A 233 -10.84 -18.05 12.41
CA LYS A 233 -11.26 -17.88 13.81
C LYS A 233 -10.25 -17.07 14.62
N ALA A 234 -8.94 -17.30 14.43
CA ALA A 234 -7.90 -16.51 15.08
C ALA A 234 -7.92 -15.03 14.67
N VAL A 235 -8.28 -14.72 13.41
CA VAL A 235 -8.52 -13.33 12.97
C VAL A 235 -9.73 -12.72 13.70
N LEU A 236 -10.83 -13.46 13.85
CA LEU A 236 -12.01 -12.99 14.59
C LEU A 236 -11.70 -12.74 16.08
N GLU A 237 -10.96 -13.64 16.72
CA GLU A 237 -10.54 -13.50 18.12
C GLU A 237 -9.70 -12.24 18.34
N SER A 238 -8.92 -11.83 17.33
CA SER A 238 -8.09 -10.63 17.37
C SER A 238 -8.88 -9.31 17.38
N LEU A 239 -10.19 -9.34 17.08
CA LEU A 239 -11.07 -8.18 17.28
C LEU A 239 -11.23 -7.79 18.76
N ALA A 240 -10.89 -8.68 19.68
CA ALA A 240 -10.94 -8.44 21.12
C ALA A 240 -9.54 -8.23 21.76
N ASP A 241 -8.50 -8.03 20.95
CA ASP A 241 -7.15 -7.79 21.46
C ASP A 241 -7.11 -6.53 22.34
N LYS A 242 -6.26 -6.54 23.37
CA LYS A 242 -6.08 -5.37 24.25
C LYS A 242 -5.61 -4.14 23.49
N ASP A 243 -4.82 -4.35 22.43
CA ASP A 243 -4.22 -3.30 21.62
C ASP A 243 -5.20 -2.80 20.54
N PRO A 244 -5.60 -1.51 20.59
CA PRO A 244 -6.52 -0.93 19.60
C PRO A 244 -6.07 -1.12 18.15
N GLN A 245 -4.76 -1.15 17.91
CA GLN A 245 -4.24 -1.28 16.55
C GLN A 245 -4.31 -2.71 16.02
N VAL A 246 -4.19 -3.68 16.93
CA VAL A 246 -4.38 -5.10 16.61
C VAL A 246 -5.84 -5.33 16.26
N ARG A 247 -6.77 -4.72 17.01
CA ARG A 247 -8.21 -4.73 16.70
C ARG A 247 -8.52 -4.06 15.35
N ALA A 248 -7.94 -2.89 15.07
CA ALA A 248 -8.10 -2.21 13.78
C ALA A 248 -7.57 -3.05 12.61
N LYS A 249 -6.40 -3.69 12.78
CA LYS A 249 -5.81 -4.57 11.76
C LYS A 249 -6.65 -5.84 11.56
N ALA A 250 -7.26 -6.37 12.61
CA ALA A 250 -8.22 -7.47 12.49
C ALA A 250 -9.47 -7.06 11.70
N SER A 251 -10.02 -5.87 11.96
CA SER A 251 -11.15 -5.32 11.18
C SER A 251 -10.81 -5.17 9.69
N ASP A 252 -9.67 -4.55 9.38
CA ASP A 252 -9.14 -4.41 8.01
C ASP A 252 -8.94 -5.77 7.33
N ALA A 253 -8.38 -6.74 8.06
CA ALA A 253 -8.22 -8.10 7.57
C ALA A 253 -9.57 -8.75 7.21
N LEU A 254 -10.61 -8.59 8.03
CA LEU A 254 -11.94 -9.15 7.75
C LEU A 254 -12.60 -8.49 6.54
N ARG A 255 -12.47 -7.17 6.41
CA ARG A 255 -12.87 -6.45 5.20
C ARG A 255 -12.19 -7.02 3.96
N ARG A 256 -10.87 -7.21 4.02
CA ARG A 256 -10.07 -7.73 2.91
C ARG A 256 -10.46 -9.16 2.52
N LEU A 257 -10.80 -9.99 3.50
CA LEU A 257 -11.27 -11.35 3.25
C LEU A 257 -12.66 -11.40 2.61
N ASP A 258 -13.45 -10.33 2.78
CA ASP A 258 -14.80 -10.16 2.23
C ASP A 258 -15.75 -11.34 2.53
N PHE A 259 -15.59 -11.94 3.70
CA PHE A 259 -16.52 -12.95 4.19
C PHE A 259 -17.68 -12.25 4.88
N ARG A 260 -18.87 -12.27 4.28
CA ARG A 260 -20.11 -11.73 4.88
C ARG A 260 -20.40 -12.31 6.27
N THR A 261 -19.92 -13.53 6.55
CA THR A 261 -20.01 -14.17 7.88
C THR A 261 -19.21 -13.43 8.96
N SER A 262 -18.34 -12.48 8.59
CA SER A 262 -17.61 -11.61 9.54
C SER A 262 -18.49 -10.50 10.12
N ALA A 263 -19.56 -10.10 9.43
CA ALA A 263 -20.35 -8.93 9.79
C ALA A 263 -20.95 -8.99 11.22
N PRO A 264 -21.54 -10.11 11.68
CA PRO A 264 -22.07 -10.20 13.05
C PRO A 264 -20.98 -10.07 14.13
N TYR A 265 -19.74 -10.46 13.83
CA TYR A 265 -18.62 -10.34 14.76
C TYR A 265 -18.17 -8.88 14.89
N LEU A 266 -18.10 -8.15 13.77
CA LEU A 266 -17.82 -6.72 13.78
C LEU A 266 -18.91 -5.92 14.48
N GLU A 267 -20.19 -6.23 14.21
CA GLU A 267 -21.33 -5.61 14.88
C GLU A 267 -21.22 -5.71 16.40
N LYS A 268 -20.94 -6.92 16.91
CA LYS A 268 -20.77 -7.17 18.34
C LYS A 268 -19.64 -6.35 18.97
N VAL A 269 -18.46 -6.25 18.32
CA VAL A 269 -17.32 -5.51 18.91
C VAL A 269 -17.47 -4.00 18.77
N ILE A 270 -18.22 -3.51 17.77
CA ILE A 270 -18.55 -2.09 17.60
C ILE A 270 -19.33 -1.55 18.81
N GLU A 271 -20.18 -2.37 19.43
CA GLU A 271 -20.96 -1.98 20.62
C GLU A 271 -20.09 -1.68 21.86
N SER A 272 -18.91 -2.30 21.94
CA SER A 272 -18.01 -2.18 23.10
C SER A 272 -16.67 -1.50 22.79
N GLU A 273 -16.45 -1.03 21.56
CA GLU A 273 -15.20 -0.38 21.17
C GLU A 273 -15.16 1.06 21.70
N ASN A 274 -14.07 1.37 22.41
CA ASN A 274 -13.88 2.65 23.09
C ASN A 274 -12.90 3.57 22.35
N ASP A 275 -12.03 3.04 21.50
CA ASP A 275 -11.12 3.84 20.70
C ASP A 275 -11.87 4.44 19.49
N PRO A 276 -11.97 5.79 19.39
CA PRO A 276 -12.74 6.42 18.33
C PRO A 276 -12.23 6.14 16.91
N LYS A 277 -10.92 5.95 16.73
CA LYS A 277 -10.31 5.66 15.43
C LYS A 277 -10.64 4.22 15.03
N VAL A 278 -10.49 3.28 15.96
CA VAL A 278 -10.84 1.87 15.72
C VAL A 278 -12.33 1.71 15.47
N LEU A 279 -13.18 2.37 16.26
CA LEU A 279 -14.63 2.37 16.09
C LEU A 279 -15.04 2.88 14.70
N LYS A 280 -14.43 3.98 14.25
CA LYS A 280 -14.67 4.54 12.91
C LYS A 280 -14.28 3.55 11.81
N GLN A 281 -13.12 2.91 11.94
CA GLN A 281 -12.64 1.89 11.01
C GLN A 281 -13.58 0.68 10.98
N MET A 282 -13.92 0.11 12.13
CA MET A 282 -14.83 -1.04 12.25
C MET A 282 -16.20 -0.76 11.65
N LYS A 283 -16.76 0.43 11.85
CA LYS A 283 -18.02 0.85 11.21
C LYS A 283 -17.92 0.89 9.69
N SER A 284 -16.83 1.44 9.16
CA SER A 284 -16.55 1.47 7.72
C SER A 284 -16.43 0.06 7.13
N ASP A 285 -15.73 -0.83 7.84
CA ASP A 285 -15.50 -2.21 7.40
C ASP A 285 -16.76 -3.07 7.49
N TYR A 286 -17.55 -2.90 8.55
CA TYR A 286 -18.87 -3.49 8.68
C TYR A 286 -19.78 -3.04 7.53
N GLN A 287 -19.85 -1.73 7.26
CA GLN A 287 -20.64 -1.19 6.15
C GLN A 287 -20.24 -1.82 4.82
N PHE A 288 -18.93 -1.97 4.56
CA PHE A 288 -18.42 -2.64 3.37
C PHE A 288 -18.95 -4.08 3.26
N LEU A 289 -18.88 -4.87 4.34
CA LEU A 289 -19.28 -6.28 4.34
C LEU A 289 -20.79 -6.51 4.20
N VAL A 290 -21.63 -5.60 4.71
CA VAL A 290 -23.09 -5.73 4.59
C VAL A 290 -23.63 -5.17 3.29
N SER A 291 -22.94 -4.20 2.70
CA SER A 291 -23.36 -3.57 1.44
C SER A 291 -23.31 -4.52 0.24
N PHE A 292 -24.09 -4.18 -0.79
CA PHE A 292 -24.07 -4.89 -2.07
C PHE A 292 -23.01 -4.26 -2.97
N HIS A 293 -21.96 -5.02 -3.27
CA HIS A 293 -20.96 -4.64 -4.25
C HIS A 293 -20.86 -5.76 -5.29
N THR A 294 -20.76 -5.38 -6.56
CA THR A 294 -20.44 -6.31 -7.64
C THR A 294 -18.95 -6.66 -7.56
N PRO A 295 -18.59 -7.97 -7.62
CA PRO A 295 -17.20 -8.40 -7.62
C PRO A 295 -16.42 -7.89 -8.84
#